data_AF-A0A4R0EDD1-F1
#
_entry.id   AF-A0A4R0EDD1-F1
#
_cell.length_a   1.000
_cell.length_b   1.000
_cell.length_c   1.000
_cell.angle_alpha   90.00
_cell.angle_beta   90.00
_cell.angle_gamma   90.00
#
_symmetry.space_group_name_H-M   'P 1'
#
loop_
_entity.id
_entity.type
_entity.pdbx_description
1 polymer ?
#
loop_
_entity_poly.entity_id
_entity_poly.type
_entity_poly.pdbx_seq_one_letter_code
_entity_poly.pdbx_strand_id
1 'polypeptide(L)'
;MSNLDQAVKFARKRHVGQVDKAGQEYIQHPLRVMQNVQQLQAKICAVLHDILEDTQTTIDELKVLGFEQKVIDAIIAVTKVNGENRFQAAQHTIKNPIACEVKLADLSDNMDLSRLPKISAKDLIRYKQYQKVQEILKEAYAIHQHVNALDMDAEYPKFEYGSMRFNFQYLLNALFDQLYPLGGNQIGSPQEWWILFEDASEYFAYCKCKKLKPSPKHFIQLFNSTDRDFFGSSFQTLQAQDILMEIYNNALGHHFTKDIV
;
A
#
# COMPACT_ATOMS: atom_id res chain seq x y z
N MET A 1 -2.57 -26.18 2.92
CA MET A 1 -1.70 -25.35 3.80
C MET A 1 -0.28 -25.44 3.26
N SER A 2 0.16 -24.43 2.50
CA SER A 2 1.59 -24.27 2.24
C SER A 2 2.19 -23.57 3.44
N ASN A 3 3.19 -24.19 4.08
CA ASN A 3 3.79 -23.67 5.30
C ASN A 3 5.02 -22.82 4.96
N LEU A 4 5.32 -21.86 5.82
CA LEU A 4 6.52 -21.02 5.71
C LEU A 4 7.80 -21.86 5.56
N ASP A 5 7.86 -23.03 6.19
CA ASP A 5 8.97 -23.97 6.07
C ASP A 5 9.20 -24.46 4.64
N GLN A 6 8.13 -24.73 3.89
CA GLN A 6 8.20 -25.15 2.49
C GLN A 6 8.73 -24.01 1.62
N ALA A 7 8.29 -22.77 1.87
CA ALA A 7 8.81 -21.59 1.19
C ALA A 7 10.33 -21.43 1.44
N VAL A 8 10.76 -21.55 2.70
CA VAL A 8 12.19 -21.47 3.08
C VAL A 8 13.02 -22.57 2.44
N LYS A 9 12.54 -23.83 2.47
CA LYS A 9 13.23 -24.95 1.81
C LYS A 9 13.34 -24.73 0.31
N PHE A 10 12.29 -24.24 -0.32
CA PHE A 10 12.27 -23.98 -1.76
C PHE A 10 13.22 -22.84 -2.15
N ALA A 11 13.14 -21.69 -1.47
CA ALA A 11 14.04 -20.56 -1.70
C ALA A 11 15.51 -20.96 -1.50
N ARG A 12 15.82 -21.70 -0.41
CA ARG A 12 17.18 -22.21 -0.16
C ARG A 12 17.67 -23.07 -1.30
N LYS A 13 16.84 -23.98 -1.81
CA LYS A 13 17.19 -24.85 -2.95
C LYS A 13 17.43 -24.04 -4.24
N ARG A 14 16.63 -23.01 -4.49
CA ARG A 14 16.71 -22.21 -5.72
C ARG A 14 17.91 -21.27 -5.75
N HIS A 15 18.32 -20.75 -4.60
CA HIS A 15 19.47 -19.85 -4.46
C HIS A 15 20.79 -20.58 -4.10
N VAL A 16 20.87 -21.90 -4.24
CA VAL A 16 22.11 -22.66 -3.97
C VAL A 16 23.24 -22.14 -4.84
N GLY A 17 24.38 -21.81 -4.21
CA GLY A 17 25.58 -21.32 -4.90
C GLY A 17 25.50 -19.85 -5.32
N GLN A 18 24.36 -19.18 -5.13
CA GLN A 18 24.24 -17.74 -5.36
C GLN A 18 24.82 -16.98 -4.17
N VAL A 19 25.60 -15.93 -4.47
CA VAL A 19 26.18 -15.03 -3.47
C VAL A 19 25.65 -13.62 -3.63
N ASP A 20 25.51 -12.90 -2.52
CA ASP A 20 25.13 -11.49 -2.51
C ASP A 20 26.34 -10.57 -2.79
N LYS A 21 26.09 -9.26 -2.81
CA LYS A 21 27.14 -8.25 -3.06
C LYS A 21 28.19 -8.15 -1.95
N ALA A 22 27.92 -8.72 -0.78
CA ALA A 22 28.85 -8.83 0.34
C ALA A 22 29.60 -10.18 0.34
N GLY A 23 29.36 -11.05 -0.66
CA GLY A 23 29.97 -12.36 -0.77
C GLY A 23 29.35 -13.43 0.16
N GLN A 24 28.20 -13.15 0.77
CA GLN A 24 27.47 -14.08 1.62
C GLN A 24 26.49 -14.92 0.80
N GLU A 25 26.06 -16.07 1.32
CA GLU A 25 25.01 -16.87 0.68
C GLU A 25 23.73 -16.04 0.48
N TYR A 26 23.21 -16.03 -0.75
CA TYR A 26 22.09 -15.15 -1.11
C TYR A 26 20.83 -15.40 -0.27
N ILE A 27 20.59 -16.65 0.14
CA ILE A 27 19.44 -17.04 0.98
C ILE A 27 19.34 -16.24 2.30
N GLN A 28 20.45 -15.69 2.79
CA GLN A 28 20.43 -14.85 3.99
C GLN A 28 19.63 -13.56 3.78
N HIS A 29 19.58 -13.02 2.56
CA HIS A 29 18.79 -11.83 2.25
C HIS A 29 17.28 -12.07 2.38
N PRO A 30 16.64 -13.01 1.65
CA PRO A 30 15.23 -13.29 1.82
C PRO A 30 14.81 -13.63 3.26
N LEU A 31 15.70 -14.28 4.03
CA LEU A 31 15.45 -14.57 5.46
C LEU A 31 15.44 -13.30 6.34
N ARG A 32 16.32 -12.33 6.10
CA ARG A 32 16.28 -11.03 6.81
C ARG A 32 15.07 -10.20 6.39
N VAL A 33 14.68 -10.23 5.12
CA VAL A 33 13.44 -9.58 4.66
C VAL A 33 12.22 -10.20 5.37
N MET A 34 12.15 -11.52 5.45
CA MET A 34 11.10 -12.25 6.18
C MET A 34 11.02 -11.87 7.67
N GLN A 35 12.15 -11.63 8.33
CA GLN A 35 12.17 -11.21 9.73
C GLN A 35 11.59 -9.80 9.96
N ASN A 36 11.56 -8.96 8.92
CA ASN A 36 11.11 -7.57 8.98
C ASN A 36 9.65 -7.38 8.50
N VAL A 37 8.91 -8.46 8.30
CA VAL A 37 7.48 -8.45 7.96
C VAL A 37 6.67 -9.24 8.99
N GLN A 38 5.39 -8.89 9.16
CA GLN A 38 4.59 -9.38 10.29
C GLN A 38 3.74 -10.59 9.93
N GLN A 39 2.87 -10.43 8.92
CA GLN A 39 1.82 -11.39 8.57
C GLN A 39 2.41 -12.66 7.93
N LEU A 40 1.78 -13.82 8.15
CA LEU A 40 2.26 -15.10 7.61
C LEU A 40 2.40 -15.06 6.08
N GLN A 41 1.42 -14.51 5.37
CA GLN A 41 1.46 -14.36 3.93
C GLN A 41 2.60 -13.44 3.47
N ALA A 42 2.87 -12.36 4.21
CA ALA A 42 4.00 -11.48 3.95
C ALA A 42 5.34 -12.21 4.18
N LYS A 43 5.45 -13.02 5.23
CA LYS A 43 6.64 -13.85 5.49
C LYS A 43 6.91 -14.84 4.36
N ILE A 44 5.87 -15.53 3.88
CA ILE A 44 6.00 -16.45 2.74
C ILE A 44 6.43 -15.68 1.49
N CYS A 45 5.77 -14.55 1.18
CA CYS A 45 6.13 -13.70 0.05
C CYS A 45 7.57 -13.17 0.17
N ALA A 46 8.01 -12.73 1.35
CA ALA A 46 9.35 -12.20 1.59
C ALA A 46 10.45 -13.23 1.33
N VAL A 47 10.26 -14.47 1.76
CA VAL A 47 11.23 -15.56 1.49
C VAL A 47 11.31 -15.88 -0.01
N LEU A 48 10.22 -15.64 -0.74
CA LEU A 48 10.09 -15.98 -2.16
C LEU A 48 10.23 -14.76 -3.09
N HIS A 49 10.50 -13.56 -2.60
CA HIS A 49 10.28 -12.34 -3.39
C HIS A 49 11.16 -12.22 -4.64
N ASP A 50 12.38 -12.77 -4.60
CA ASP A 50 13.34 -12.74 -5.72
C ASP A 50 13.35 -14.01 -6.57
N ILE A 51 12.56 -15.04 -6.24
CA ILE A 51 12.69 -16.34 -6.91
C ILE A 51 12.35 -16.26 -8.41
N LEU A 52 11.46 -15.35 -8.80
CA LEU A 52 11.07 -15.15 -10.19
C LEU A 52 12.07 -14.26 -10.94
N GLU A 53 12.86 -13.45 -10.22
CA GLU A 53 13.89 -12.57 -10.81
C GLU A 53 15.23 -13.29 -10.98
N ASP A 54 15.69 -13.98 -9.94
CA ASP A 54 17.07 -14.46 -9.81
C ASP A 54 17.24 -15.96 -10.08
N THR A 55 16.16 -16.67 -10.40
CA THR A 55 16.19 -18.13 -10.55
C THR A 55 15.33 -18.56 -11.74
N GLN A 56 15.41 -19.82 -12.15
CA GLN A 56 14.58 -20.38 -13.23
C GLN A 56 13.15 -20.74 -12.77
N THR A 57 12.68 -20.18 -11.66
CA THR A 57 11.37 -20.51 -11.09
C THR A 57 10.25 -19.92 -11.93
N THR A 58 9.17 -20.68 -12.12
CA THR A 58 7.97 -20.20 -12.82
C THR A 58 6.79 -20.03 -11.86
N ILE A 59 5.81 -19.23 -12.27
CA ILE A 59 4.56 -19.04 -11.52
C ILE A 59 3.80 -20.38 -11.37
N ASP A 60 3.83 -21.24 -12.39
CA ASP A 60 3.12 -22.52 -12.33
C ASP A 60 3.77 -23.50 -11.34
N GLU A 61 5.09 -23.46 -11.17
CA GLU A 61 5.74 -24.21 -10.09
C GLU A 61 5.23 -23.76 -8.70
N LEU A 62 5.01 -22.46 -8.49
CA LEU A 62 4.44 -21.95 -7.23
C LEU A 62 3.01 -22.44 -7.00
N LYS A 63 2.20 -22.51 -8.06
CA LYS A 63 0.85 -23.09 -7.99
C LYS A 63 0.89 -24.58 -7.65
N VAL A 64 1.77 -25.34 -8.31
CA VAL A 64 1.97 -26.79 -8.05
C VAL A 64 2.44 -27.05 -6.62
N LEU A 65 3.24 -26.16 -6.06
CA LEU A 65 3.65 -26.21 -4.65
C LEU A 65 2.52 -25.87 -3.66
N GLY A 66 1.36 -25.41 -4.15
CA GLY A 66 0.17 -25.15 -3.34
C GLY A 66 0.21 -23.84 -2.56
N PHE A 67 0.97 -22.83 -3.02
CA PHE A 67 0.92 -21.49 -2.44
C PHE A 67 -0.43 -20.82 -2.76
N GLU A 68 -0.96 -20.06 -1.78
CA GLU A 68 -2.22 -19.33 -1.93
C GLU A 68 -2.13 -18.28 -3.05
N GLN A 69 -3.21 -18.09 -3.80
CA GLN A 69 -3.23 -17.15 -4.93
C GLN A 69 -2.82 -15.73 -4.50
N LYS A 70 -3.29 -15.24 -3.35
CA LYS A 70 -2.90 -13.92 -2.81
C LYS A 70 -1.40 -13.76 -2.56
N VAL A 71 -0.70 -14.85 -2.19
CA VAL A 71 0.76 -14.84 -2.01
C VAL A 71 1.44 -14.83 -3.37
N ILE A 72 0.96 -15.62 -4.32
CA ILE A 72 1.48 -15.63 -5.70
C ILE A 72 1.32 -14.24 -6.34
N ASP A 73 0.15 -13.61 -6.18
CA ASP A 73 -0.11 -12.26 -6.68
C ASP A 73 0.83 -11.22 -6.05
N ALA A 74 1.17 -11.38 -4.76
CA ALA A 74 2.13 -10.53 -4.08
C ALA A 74 3.57 -10.74 -4.58
N ILE A 75 3.96 -12.00 -4.84
CA ILE A 75 5.27 -12.33 -5.43
C ILE A 75 5.37 -11.71 -6.84
N ILE A 76 4.34 -11.88 -7.67
CA ILE A 76 4.29 -11.24 -9.00
C ILE A 76 4.38 -9.72 -8.88
N ALA A 77 3.65 -9.12 -7.92
CA ALA A 77 3.64 -7.68 -7.75
C ALA A 77 4.95 -7.10 -7.18
N VAL A 78 5.80 -7.90 -6.52
CA VAL A 78 7.11 -7.46 -6.03
C VAL A 78 8.25 -7.75 -7.03
N THR A 79 8.05 -8.74 -7.91
CA THR A 79 8.97 -9.12 -8.98
C THR A 79 9.02 -8.05 -10.07
N LYS A 80 10.19 -7.46 -10.26
CA LYS A 80 10.50 -6.53 -11.33
C LYS A 80 10.57 -7.23 -12.69
N VAL A 81 9.90 -6.67 -13.70
CA VAL A 81 9.93 -7.24 -15.06
C VAL A 81 11.21 -6.83 -15.79
N ASN A 82 11.71 -7.72 -16.65
CA ASN A 82 12.86 -7.45 -17.51
C ASN A 82 12.66 -6.17 -18.35
N GLY A 83 13.62 -5.25 -18.28
CA GLY A 83 13.57 -3.96 -18.97
C GLY A 83 12.94 -2.83 -18.14
N GLU A 84 12.25 -3.13 -17.04
CA GLU A 84 11.71 -2.09 -16.17
C GLU A 84 12.81 -1.37 -15.37
N ASN A 85 12.51 -0.14 -14.96
CA ASN A 85 13.23 0.55 -13.90
C ASN A 85 12.50 0.40 -12.56
N ARG A 86 13.15 0.79 -11.46
CA ARG A 86 12.59 0.63 -10.10
C ARG A 86 11.30 1.41 -9.85
N PHE A 87 11.08 2.52 -10.57
CA PHE A 87 9.87 3.33 -10.44
C PHE A 87 8.68 2.70 -11.17
N GLN A 88 8.93 2.11 -12.34
CA GLN A 88 7.95 1.28 -13.03
C GLN A 88 7.60 0.07 -12.17
N ALA A 89 8.61 -0.56 -11.56
CA ALA A 89 8.39 -1.70 -10.69
C ALA A 89 7.48 -1.34 -9.49
N ALA A 90 7.72 -0.16 -8.91
CA ALA A 90 6.90 0.34 -7.82
C ALA A 90 5.41 0.51 -8.23
N GLN A 91 5.09 0.79 -9.50
CA GLN A 91 3.69 1.02 -9.93
C GLN A 91 2.81 -0.23 -9.85
N HIS A 92 3.38 -1.43 -9.97
CA HIS A 92 2.62 -2.65 -9.72
C HIS A 92 2.68 -3.06 -8.25
N THR A 93 3.81 -2.84 -7.56
CA THR A 93 3.93 -3.10 -6.12
C THR A 93 2.91 -2.31 -5.29
N ILE A 94 2.70 -1.01 -5.56
CA ILE A 94 1.77 -0.16 -4.80
C ILE A 94 0.33 -0.68 -4.75
N LYS A 95 -0.06 -1.54 -5.71
CA LYS A 95 -1.42 -2.08 -5.80
C LYS A 95 -1.67 -3.25 -4.87
N ASN A 96 -0.62 -3.89 -4.35
CA ASN A 96 -0.75 -5.07 -3.50
C ASN A 96 -0.22 -4.77 -2.09
N PRO A 97 -1.04 -4.91 -1.03
CA PRO A 97 -0.64 -4.56 0.33
C PRO A 97 0.52 -5.42 0.85
N ILE A 98 0.53 -6.72 0.51
CA ILE A 98 1.60 -7.64 0.92
C ILE A 98 2.90 -7.30 0.19
N ALA A 99 2.82 -7.02 -1.12
CA ALA A 99 3.98 -6.64 -1.91
C ALA A 99 4.59 -5.31 -1.41
N CYS A 100 3.76 -4.34 -1.01
CA CYS A 100 4.23 -3.10 -0.37
C CYS A 100 5.04 -3.38 0.91
N GLU A 101 4.50 -4.18 1.83
CA GLU A 101 5.18 -4.54 3.08
C GLU A 101 6.53 -5.22 2.79
N VAL A 102 6.51 -6.23 1.92
CA VAL A 102 7.72 -6.99 1.55
C VAL A 102 8.75 -6.11 0.85
N LYS A 103 8.32 -5.24 -0.08
CA LYS A 103 9.26 -4.38 -0.80
C LYS A 103 9.84 -3.30 0.11
N LEU A 104 9.10 -2.81 1.10
CA LEU A 104 9.63 -1.91 2.12
C LEU A 104 10.71 -2.59 2.97
N ALA A 105 10.50 -3.85 3.36
CA ALA A 105 11.48 -4.65 4.09
C ALA A 105 12.72 -4.95 3.22
N ASP A 106 12.54 -5.33 1.95
CA ASP A 106 13.60 -5.53 0.97
C ASP A 106 14.46 -4.26 0.83
N LEU A 107 13.83 -3.11 0.57
CA LEU A 107 14.53 -1.83 0.46
C LEU A 107 15.30 -1.50 1.73
N SER A 108 14.76 -1.81 2.92
CA SER A 108 15.47 -1.60 4.19
C SER A 108 16.75 -2.44 4.26
N ASP A 109 16.69 -3.72 3.90
CA ASP A 109 17.88 -4.59 3.86
C ASP A 109 18.90 -4.13 2.81
N ASN A 110 18.40 -3.74 1.63
CA ASN A 110 19.21 -3.29 0.51
C ASN A 110 19.86 -1.91 0.71
N MET A 111 19.32 -1.09 1.60
CA MET A 111 19.86 0.23 1.95
C MET A 111 20.91 0.17 3.07
N ASP A 112 21.13 -0.99 3.70
CA ASP A 112 22.23 -1.18 4.66
C ASP A 112 23.58 -1.30 3.93
N LEU A 113 24.20 -0.14 3.69
CA LEU A 113 25.51 -0.05 3.03
C LEU A 113 26.66 -0.56 3.91
N SER A 114 26.47 -0.72 5.23
CA SER A 114 27.53 -1.16 6.15
C SER A 114 28.01 -2.59 5.87
N ARG A 115 27.18 -3.38 5.19
CA ARG A 115 27.49 -4.75 4.76
C ARG A 115 28.45 -4.82 3.57
N LEU A 116 28.63 -3.73 2.83
CA LEU A 116 29.47 -3.74 1.64
C LEU A 116 30.94 -3.53 2.02
N PRO A 117 31.88 -4.34 1.50
CA PRO A 117 33.30 -4.17 1.78
C PRO A 117 33.85 -2.86 1.21
N LYS A 118 33.24 -2.36 0.12
CA LYS A 118 33.57 -1.07 -0.50
C LYS A 118 32.31 -0.46 -1.10
N ILE A 119 32.06 0.80 -0.76
CA ILE A 119 30.93 1.57 -1.32
C ILE A 119 31.37 2.22 -2.63
N SER A 120 30.63 1.98 -3.71
CA SER A 120 30.88 2.61 -5.01
C SER A 120 29.89 3.75 -5.32
N ALA A 121 30.22 4.58 -6.32
CA ALA A 121 29.29 5.60 -6.82
C ALA A 121 27.97 4.99 -7.33
N LYS A 122 28.01 3.77 -7.91
CA LYS A 122 26.81 3.06 -8.36
C LYS A 122 25.90 2.69 -7.19
N ASP A 123 26.46 2.37 -6.03
CA ASP A 123 25.68 2.03 -4.83
C ASP A 123 25.00 3.28 -4.24
N LEU A 124 25.69 4.43 -4.24
CA LEU A 124 25.10 5.70 -3.81
C LEU A 124 23.95 6.16 -4.72
N ILE A 125 24.09 5.99 -6.04
CA ILE A 125 23.00 6.26 -6.99
C ILE A 125 21.82 5.34 -6.73
N ARG A 126 22.07 4.03 -6.53
CA ARG A 126 21.03 3.05 -6.23
C ARG A 126 20.33 3.35 -4.91
N TYR A 127 21.08 3.72 -3.89
CA TYR A 127 20.55 4.14 -2.59
C TYR A 127 19.58 5.33 -2.76
N LYS A 128 19.94 6.35 -3.54
CA LYS A 128 19.05 7.48 -3.84
C LYS A 128 17.77 7.07 -4.59
N GLN A 129 17.86 6.09 -5.49
CA GLN A 129 16.67 5.53 -6.13
C GLN A 129 15.79 4.78 -5.11
N TYR A 130 16.38 3.97 -4.23
CA TYR A 130 15.67 3.26 -3.17
C TYR A 130 14.96 4.19 -2.20
N GLN A 131 15.57 5.31 -1.82
CA GLN A 131 14.91 6.32 -0.98
C GLN A 131 13.61 6.83 -1.63
N LYS A 132 13.64 7.16 -2.92
CA LYS A 132 12.45 7.64 -3.65
C LYS A 132 11.37 6.56 -3.77
N VAL A 133 11.76 5.31 -4.06
CA VAL A 133 10.81 4.19 -4.13
C VAL A 133 10.20 3.91 -2.75
N GLN A 134 11.01 3.99 -1.68
CA GLN A 134 10.53 3.81 -0.32
C GLN A 134 9.48 4.87 0.06
N GLU A 135 9.65 6.12 -0.36
CA GLU A 135 8.65 7.17 -0.13
C GLU A 135 7.31 6.83 -0.79
N ILE A 136 7.32 6.42 -2.06
CA ILE A 136 6.12 5.99 -2.81
C ILE A 136 5.43 4.81 -2.11
N LEU A 137 6.20 3.78 -1.73
CA LEU A 137 5.66 2.58 -1.11
C LEU A 137 5.14 2.84 0.30
N LYS A 138 5.77 3.73 1.08
CA LYS A 138 5.29 4.10 2.42
C LYS A 138 3.91 4.76 2.35
N GLU A 139 3.71 5.63 1.36
CA GLU A 139 2.40 6.25 1.11
C GLU A 139 1.36 5.21 0.72
N ALA A 140 1.67 4.36 -0.26
CA ALA A 140 0.74 3.32 -0.70
C ALA A 140 0.39 2.34 0.43
N TYR A 141 1.40 1.92 1.19
CA TYR A 141 1.22 1.04 2.34
C TYR A 141 0.35 1.69 3.42
N ALA A 142 0.52 2.98 3.71
CA ALA A 142 -0.32 3.70 4.67
C ALA A 142 -1.80 3.73 4.23
N ILE A 143 -2.07 3.92 2.93
CA ILE A 143 -3.43 3.83 2.38
C ILE A 143 -4.01 2.42 2.56
N HIS A 144 -3.26 1.38 2.20
CA HIS A 144 -3.69 -0.01 2.40
C HIS A 144 -3.96 -0.34 3.88
N GLN A 145 -3.11 0.14 4.79
CA GLN A 145 -3.30 -0.05 6.23
C GLN A 145 -4.56 0.68 6.73
N HIS A 146 -4.81 1.89 6.23
CA HIS A 146 -6.02 2.63 6.57
C HIS A 146 -7.26 1.88 6.06
N VAL A 147 -7.30 1.48 4.80
CA VAL A 147 -8.42 0.67 4.25
C VAL A 147 -8.64 -0.60 5.08
N ASN A 148 -7.58 -1.32 5.43
CA ASN A 148 -7.69 -2.52 6.25
C ASN A 148 -8.19 -2.24 7.68
N ALA A 149 -7.88 -1.06 8.24
CA ALA A 149 -8.32 -0.67 9.57
C ALA A 149 -9.82 -0.27 9.63
N LEU A 150 -10.41 0.12 8.50
CA LEU A 150 -11.85 0.36 8.41
C LEU A 150 -12.65 -0.94 8.51
N ASP A 151 -12.04 -2.08 8.17
CA ASP A 151 -12.64 -3.43 8.28
C ASP A 151 -14.04 -3.49 7.67
N MET A 152 -14.18 -2.93 6.46
CA MET A 152 -15.46 -2.86 5.75
C MET A 152 -15.99 -4.26 5.43
N ASP A 153 -17.31 -4.41 5.47
CA ASP A 153 -18.00 -5.65 5.12
C ASP A 153 -17.59 -6.15 3.72
N ALA A 154 -17.58 -7.47 3.52
CA ALA A 154 -17.22 -8.09 2.25
C ALA A 154 -18.14 -7.69 1.07
N GLU A 155 -19.35 -7.21 1.35
CA GLU A 155 -20.28 -6.66 0.36
C GLU A 155 -19.92 -5.22 -0.07
N TYR A 156 -19.10 -4.51 0.71
CA TYR A 156 -18.57 -3.20 0.32
C TYR A 156 -17.59 -3.37 -0.85
N PRO A 157 -17.57 -2.47 -1.86
CA PRO A 157 -16.65 -2.62 -2.98
C PRO A 157 -15.22 -2.74 -2.55
N LYS A 158 -14.57 -3.73 -3.13
CA LYS A 158 -13.15 -3.98 -2.94
C LYS A 158 -12.35 -2.76 -3.34
N PHE A 159 -11.46 -2.34 -2.45
CA PHE A 159 -10.51 -1.28 -2.75
C PHE A 159 -9.53 -1.70 -3.85
N GLU A 160 -9.37 -0.85 -4.87
CA GLU A 160 -8.33 -0.97 -5.88
C GLU A 160 -7.44 0.27 -5.83
N TYR A 161 -6.15 0.10 -5.57
CA TYR A 161 -5.25 1.24 -5.47
C TYR A 161 -5.16 1.99 -6.80
N GLY A 162 -5.53 3.28 -6.77
CA GLY A 162 -5.60 4.14 -7.94
C GLY A 162 -4.82 5.44 -7.78
N SER A 163 -5.37 6.51 -8.36
CA SER A 163 -4.83 7.86 -8.16
C SER A 163 -5.01 8.30 -6.71
N MET A 164 -4.22 9.28 -6.27
CA MET A 164 -4.36 9.83 -4.92
C MET A 164 -5.77 10.39 -4.66
N ARG A 165 -6.38 11.03 -5.68
CA ARG A 165 -7.79 11.47 -5.64
C ARG A 165 -8.71 10.27 -5.39
N PHE A 166 -8.61 9.22 -6.19
CA PHE A 166 -9.43 8.02 -6.03
C PHE A 166 -9.28 7.39 -4.65
N ASN A 167 -8.04 7.26 -4.18
CA ASN A 167 -7.74 6.64 -2.89
C ASN A 167 -8.35 7.45 -1.73
N PHE A 168 -8.26 8.78 -1.75
CA PHE A 168 -8.92 9.63 -0.75
C PHE A 168 -10.43 9.56 -0.85
N GLN A 169 -10.99 9.57 -2.06
CA GLN A 169 -12.43 9.44 -2.26
C GLN A 169 -12.95 8.13 -1.65
N TYR A 170 -12.29 7.00 -1.93
CA TYR A 170 -12.67 5.72 -1.35
C TYR A 170 -12.67 5.75 0.18
N LEU A 171 -11.59 6.26 0.78
CA LEU A 171 -11.46 6.36 2.24
C LEU A 171 -12.53 7.27 2.86
N LEU A 172 -12.79 8.42 2.25
CA LEU A 172 -13.81 9.36 2.72
C LEU A 172 -15.22 8.75 2.68
N ASN A 173 -15.56 8.05 1.59
CA ASN A 173 -16.84 7.34 1.48
C ASN A 173 -16.96 6.23 2.53
N ALA A 174 -15.94 5.37 2.63
CA ALA A 174 -15.97 4.25 3.56
C ALA A 174 -16.09 4.71 5.02
N LEU A 175 -15.35 5.75 5.40
CA LEU A 175 -15.46 6.38 6.72
C LEU A 175 -16.86 6.97 6.95
N PHE A 176 -17.42 7.67 5.95
CA PHE A 176 -18.74 8.27 6.06
C PHE A 176 -19.83 7.19 6.24
N ASP A 177 -19.79 6.12 5.46
CA ASP A 177 -20.73 5.00 5.58
C ASP A 177 -20.63 4.31 6.94
N GLN A 178 -19.42 4.13 7.47
CA GLN A 178 -19.21 3.52 8.79
C GLN A 178 -19.75 4.40 9.94
N LEU A 179 -19.62 5.72 9.83
CA LEU A 179 -20.03 6.67 10.87
C LEU A 179 -21.49 7.13 10.74
N TYR A 180 -22.10 6.99 9.55
CA TYR A 180 -23.44 7.48 9.25
C TYR A 180 -24.46 6.35 9.04
N PRO A 181 -25.26 5.98 10.07
CA PRO A 181 -26.09 4.78 10.07
C PRO A 181 -27.32 4.79 9.15
N LEU A 182 -27.60 5.87 8.40
CA LEU A 182 -28.66 5.90 7.39
C LEU A 182 -28.23 5.23 6.06
N GLY A 183 -26.98 4.78 5.96
CA GLY A 183 -26.46 3.96 4.85
C GLY A 183 -27.06 2.55 4.71
N GLY A 184 -27.95 2.16 5.63
CA GLY A 184 -28.37 0.78 5.86
C GLY A 184 -29.78 0.37 5.45
N ASN A 185 -30.41 0.98 4.43
CA ASN A 185 -31.71 0.50 3.92
C ASN A 185 -31.82 0.45 2.38
N GLN A 186 -30.74 0.06 1.70
CA GLN A 186 -30.73 -0.58 0.38
C GLN A 186 -29.32 -1.12 0.11
N ILE A 187 -29.08 -2.36 0.52
CA ILE A 187 -27.77 -3.02 0.49
C ILE A 187 -27.47 -3.47 -0.95
N GLY A 188 -26.40 -2.93 -1.56
CA GLY A 188 -25.96 -3.32 -2.90
C GLY A 188 -24.75 -2.57 -3.49
N SER A 189 -24.32 -1.43 -2.94
CA SER A 189 -23.09 -0.70 -3.32
C SER A 189 -22.79 0.37 -2.25
N PRO A 190 -21.61 1.06 -2.25
CA PRO A 190 -21.50 2.34 -1.57
C PRO A 190 -22.62 3.16 -2.16
N GLN A 191 -23.43 3.75 -1.32
CA GLN A 191 -24.47 4.66 -1.79
C GLN A 191 -23.80 5.73 -2.66
N GLU A 192 -24.55 6.40 -3.53
CA GLU A 192 -24.05 7.38 -4.51
C GLU A 192 -23.33 8.61 -3.88
N TRP A 193 -22.97 8.55 -2.60
CA TRP A 193 -22.16 9.48 -1.82
C TRP A 193 -20.78 9.79 -2.40
N TRP A 194 -20.28 9.00 -3.35
CA TRP A 194 -19.00 9.29 -3.98
C TRP A 194 -18.92 10.74 -4.48
N ILE A 195 -20.06 11.28 -4.92
CA ILE A 195 -20.18 12.65 -5.38
C ILE A 195 -19.93 13.67 -4.26
N LEU A 196 -20.44 13.42 -3.03
CA LEU A 196 -20.23 14.29 -1.85
C LEU A 196 -18.75 14.55 -1.56
N PHE A 197 -17.90 13.58 -1.87
CA PHE A 197 -16.46 13.64 -1.62
C PHE A 197 -15.62 13.86 -2.87
N GLU A 198 -16.23 14.12 -4.03
CA GLU A 198 -15.50 14.32 -5.29
C GLU A 198 -14.50 15.48 -5.13
N ASP A 199 -14.98 16.69 -4.85
CA ASP A 199 -14.14 17.87 -4.69
C ASP A 199 -13.22 17.78 -3.47
N ALA A 200 -13.70 17.21 -2.37
CA ALA A 200 -12.91 17.03 -1.14
C ALA A 200 -11.71 16.09 -1.36
N SER A 201 -11.89 15.03 -2.16
CA SER A 201 -10.82 14.10 -2.51
C SER A 201 -9.78 14.73 -3.43
N GLU A 202 -10.20 15.58 -4.37
CA GLU A 202 -9.29 16.38 -5.20
C GLU A 202 -8.48 17.34 -4.34
N TYR A 203 -9.14 18.01 -3.40
CA TYR A 203 -8.50 18.91 -2.47
C TYR A 203 -7.41 18.23 -1.63
N PHE A 204 -7.72 17.06 -1.05
CA PHE A 204 -6.73 16.29 -0.29
C PHE A 204 -5.59 15.80 -1.17
N ALA A 205 -5.87 15.30 -2.38
CA ALA A 205 -4.83 14.89 -3.31
C ALA A 205 -3.90 16.05 -3.69
N TYR A 206 -4.47 17.24 -3.94
CA TYR A 206 -3.71 18.46 -4.19
C TYR A 206 -2.83 18.83 -3.00
N CYS A 207 -3.42 18.92 -1.80
CA CYS A 207 -2.68 19.24 -0.57
C CYS A 207 -1.52 18.28 -0.35
N LYS A 208 -1.74 16.98 -0.53
CA LYS A 208 -0.72 15.96 -0.35
C LYS A 208 0.40 16.09 -1.38
N CYS A 209 0.08 16.29 -2.65
CA CYS A 209 1.06 16.55 -3.70
C CYS A 209 1.88 17.82 -3.47
N LYS A 210 1.27 18.84 -2.87
CA LYS A 210 1.91 20.14 -2.57
C LYS A 210 2.52 20.23 -1.17
N LYS A 211 2.44 19.16 -0.37
CA LYS A 211 2.90 19.14 1.04
C LYS A 211 2.28 20.28 1.86
N LEU A 212 0.97 20.45 1.71
CA LEU A 212 0.17 21.44 2.41
C LEU A 212 -0.74 20.75 3.40
N LYS A 213 -0.91 21.34 4.58
CA LYS A 213 -1.96 20.95 5.53
C LYS A 213 -3.34 21.30 4.95
N PRO A 214 -4.26 20.34 4.79
CA PRO A 214 -5.64 20.65 4.39
C PRO A 214 -6.30 21.54 5.44
N SER A 215 -7.13 22.50 5.02
CA SER A 215 -7.91 23.40 5.86
C SER A 215 -9.26 22.76 6.18
N PRO A 216 -9.64 22.65 7.47
CA PRO A 216 -10.92 22.07 7.85
C PRO A 216 -12.09 22.91 7.32
N LYS A 217 -11.96 24.24 7.35
CA LYS A 217 -12.98 25.15 6.81
C LYS A 217 -13.22 24.91 5.32
N HIS A 218 -12.15 24.70 4.54
CA HIS A 218 -12.29 24.48 3.12
C HIS A 218 -12.88 23.10 2.81
N PHE A 219 -12.45 22.06 3.53
CA PHE A 219 -13.03 20.72 3.43
C PHE A 219 -14.55 20.73 3.67
N ILE A 220 -15.01 21.37 4.76
CA ILE A 220 -16.45 21.51 5.05
C ILE A 220 -17.17 22.29 3.95
N GLN A 221 -16.56 23.36 3.41
CA GLN A 221 -17.17 24.15 2.34
C GLN A 221 -17.38 23.35 1.06
N LEU A 222 -16.41 22.51 0.66
CA LEU A 222 -16.52 21.65 -0.52
C LEU A 222 -17.68 20.66 -0.33
N PHE A 223 -17.69 19.93 0.79
CA PHE A 223 -18.76 18.98 1.10
C PHE A 223 -20.15 19.64 1.13
N ASN A 224 -20.30 20.76 1.85
CA ASN A 224 -21.58 21.46 1.97
C ASN A 224 -22.04 22.12 0.66
N SER A 225 -21.12 22.39 -0.28
CA SER A 225 -21.50 22.82 -1.63
C SER A 225 -22.18 21.67 -2.37
N THR A 226 -21.53 20.51 -2.39
CA THR A 226 -22.07 19.32 -3.06
C THR A 226 -23.36 18.80 -2.41
N ASP A 227 -23.45 18.78 -1.07
CA ASP A 227 -24.68 18.44 -0.35
C ASP A 227 -25.86 19.36 -0.76
N ARG A 228 -25.61 20.65 -0.93
CA ARG A 228 -26.64 21.60 -1.38
C ARG A 228 -27.10 21.30 -2.80
N ASP A 229 -26.16 21.04 -3.69
CA ASP A 229 -26.42 20.90 -5.12
C ASP A 229 -27.09 19.55 -5.46
N PHE A 230 -26.74 18.48 -4.74
CA PHE A 230 -27.18 17.11 -5.06
C PHE A 230 -28.15 16.50 -4.04
N PHE A 231 -28.11 16.94 -2.78
CA PHE A 231 -28.85 16.31 -1.69
C PHE A 231 -29.73 17.29 -0.89
N GLY A 232 -29.91 18.52 -1.38
CA GLY A 232 -30.84 19.47 -0.79
C GLY A 232 -30.48 19.88 0.64
N SER A 233 -29.19 19.90 0.99
CA SER A 233 -28.71 20.27 2.34
C SER A 233 -29.04 19.23 3.44
N SER A 234 -29.12 17.95 3.09
CA SER A 234 -29.49 16.87 4.01
C SER A 234 -28.45 16.62 5.11
N PHE A 235 -27.20 17.07 4.91
CA PHE A 235 -26.06 16.80 5.79
C PHE A 235 -25.55 18.04 6.53
N GLN A 236 -26.40 19.07 6.69
CA GLN A 236 -26.03 20.31 7.40
C GLN A 236 -26.34 20.30 8.91
N THR A 237 -26.81 19.17 9.46
CA THR A 237 -27.07 19.05 10.90
C THR A 237 -25.77 19.10 11.71
N LEU A 238 -25.85 19.52 12.98
CA LEU A 238 -24.67 19.52 13.87
C LEU A 238 -24.01 18.14 13.94
N GLN A 239 -24.81 17.08 14.04
CA GLN A 239 -24.31 15.71 14.04
C GLN A 239 -23.53 15.36 12.77
N ALA A 240 -24.02 15.75 11.59
CA ALA A 240 -23.32 15.52 10.34
C ALA A 240 -22.00 16.32 10.28
N GLN A 241 -21.99 17.57 10.76
CA GLN A 241 -20.76 18.37 10.82
C GLN A 241 -19.73 17.78 11.78
N ASP A 242 -20.14 17.20 12.91
CA ASP A 242 -19.25 16.50 13.83
C ASP A 242 -18.61 15.26 13.17
N ILE A 243 -19.40 14.46 12.45
CA ILE A 243 -18.91 13.31 11.66
C ILE A 243 -17.90 13.78 10.60
N LEU A 244 -18.20 14.84 9.85
CA LEU A 244 -17.26 15.39 8.86
C LEU A 244 -15.93 15.80 9.49
N MET A 245 -15.96 16.40 10.69
CA MET A 245 -14.75 16.75 11.41
C MET A 245 -13.98 15.53 11.90
N GLU A 246 -14.66 14.46 12.31
CA GLU A 246 -14.03 13.19 12.65
C GLU A 246 -13.31 12.59 11.44
N ILE A 247 -13.97 12.53 10.28
CA ILE A 247 -13.40 12.06 9.01
C ILE A 247 -12.18 12.89 8.62
N TYR A 248 -12.28 14.23 8.67
CA TYR A 248 -11.18 15.13 8.38
C TYR A 248 -9.98 14.88 9.30
N ASN A 249 -10.21 14.77 10.61
CA ASN A 249 -9.15 14.54 11.59
C ASN A 249 -8.49 13.17 11.40
N ASN A 250 -9.28 12.15 11.04
CA ASN A 250 -8.77 10.83 10.72
C ASN A 250 -7.84 10.90 9.49
N ALA A 251 -8.29 11.51 8.39
CA ALA A 251 -7.47 11.69 7.20
C ALA A 251 -6.18 12.47 7.51
N LEU A 252 -6.26 13.53 8.32
CA LEU A 252 -5.11 14.33 8.76
C LEU A 252 -4.11 13.48 9.57
N GLY A 253 -4.61 12.69 10.52
CA GLY A 253 -3.81 11.84 11.40
C GLY A 253 -3.12 10.66 10.70
N HIS A 254 -3.67 10.16 9.59
CA HIS A 254 -3.04 9.08 8.83
C HIS A 254 -2.13 9.59 7.70
N HIS A 255 -2.55 10.64 7.00
CA HIS A 255 -1.98 10.96 5.69
C HIS A 255 -1.21 12.27 5.64
N PHE A 256 -1.34 13.15 6.64
CA PHE A 256 -0.75 14.49 6.61
C PHE A 256 0.16 14.78 7.82
N THR A 257 0.51 13.79 8.65
CA THR A 257 1.27 13.98 9.91
C THR A 257 2.60 14.72 9.77
N LYS A 258 3.27 14.65 8.62
CA LYS A 258 4.53 15.37 8.35
C LYS A 258 4.33 16.80 7.85
N ASP A 259 3.10 17.15 7.48
CA ASP A 259 2.70 18.44 6.92
C ASP A 259 1.97 19.33 7.96
N ILE A 260 1.82 18.83 9.19
CA ILE A 260 1.28 19.56 10.35
C ILE A 260 2.43 20.31 11.02
N VAL A 261 2.78 21.48 10.49
CA VAL A 261 3.57 22.50 11.22
C VAL A 261 2.68 23.71 11.45
#